data_AF-A0A6D0ILA8-F1
#
_entry.id   AF-A0A6D0ILA8-F1
#
_cell.length_a   1.000
_cell.length_b   1.000
_cell.length_c   1.000
_cell.angle_alpha   90.00
_cell.angle_beta   90.00
_cell.angle_gamma   90.00
#
_symmetry.space_group_name_H-M   'P 1'
#
loop_
_entity.id
_entity.type
_entity.pdbx_description
1 polymer ?
#
loop_
_entity_poly.entity_id
_entity_poly.type
_entity_poly.pdbx_seq_one_letter_code
_entity_poly.pdbx_strand_id
1 'polypeptide(L)'
;TDNFSTRETSGVIRGFDVNTGELLWAFDPGAKDPNAIPSDEHTFTFNSPNSWAPAAYDAKLDLVYLPMGVTTPDIWGGNRTPEQERYASSILALNATTGKLAWSYQTVHHDLWDMDLPAQPTLADITVNGQKVPVIYAPAKTGNIFVLDRRNGELVVPAPEKPVPQGAAKGDYVTPTQPFSELSFRPTKDLSGADMWGATMFDQLVCRVMFHQMRYEGIFTPPSEQGTLVFPGNLGMFEWGGISVDPNREVA
;
A
#
# COMPACT_ATOMS: atom_id res chain seq x y z
N THR A 1 -6.48 -4.87 -17.35
CA THR A 1 -5.07 -4.84 -16.88
C THR A 1 -4.88 -3.54 -16.17
N ASP A 2 -4.07 -3.56 -15.11
CA ASP A 2 -4.10 -2.59 -14.01
C ASP A 2 -3.89 -1.11 -14.40
N ASN A 3 -3.47 -0.85 -15.64
CA ASN A 3 -3.27 0.51 -16.16
C ASN A 3 -3.98 0.82 -17.49
N PHE A 4 -4.78 -0.10 -18.03
CA PHE A 4 -5.44 0.07 -19.34
C PHE A 4 -6.97 0.11 -19.29
N SER A 5 -7.56 -0.11 -18.12
CA SER A 5 -9.01 -0.10 -17.92
C SER A 5 -9.39 0.86 -16.80
N THR A 6 -10.50 1.54 -16.98
CA THR A 6 -11.17 2.32 -15.93
C THR A 6 -12.47 1.65 -15.49
N ARG A 7 -12.64 0.36 -15.81
CA ARG A 7 -13.81 -0.43 -15.48
C ARG A 7 -13.43 -1.89 -15.20
N GLU A 8 -12.73 -2.08 -14.10
CA GLU A 8 -12.39 -3.38 -13.52
C GLU A 8 -13.36 -3.74 -12.39
N THR A 9 -13.51 -5.04 -12.13
CA THR A 9 -14.37 -5.53 -11.05
C THR A 9 -13.91 -5.02 -9.69
N SER A 10 -14.86 -4.89 -8.76
CA SER A 10 -14.57 -4.51 -7.38
C SER A 10 -13.55 -5.44 -6.71
N GLY A 11 -12.59 -4.84 -6.02
CA GLY A 11 -11.71 -5.47 -5.02
C GLY A 11 -12.38 -5.77 -3.67
N VAL A 12 -13.71 -5.91 -3.63
CA VAL A 12 -14.49 -6.24 -2.43
C VAL A 12 -13.95 -7.46 -1.69
N ILE A 13 -13.80 -7.32 -0.36
CA ILE A 13 -13.50 -8.44 0.54
C ILE A 13 -14.82 -9.09 0.97
N ARG A 14 -14.86 -10.43 1.01
CA ARG A 14 -16.08 -11.19 1.32
C ARG A 14 -15.80 -12.26 2.35
N GLY A 15 -16.71 -12.41 3.30
CA GLY A 15 -16.74 -13.51 4.26
C GLY A 15 -17.82 -14.52 3.88
N PHE A 16 -17.44 -15.79 3.76
CA PHE A 16 -18.36 -16.88 3.44
C PHE A 16 -18.39 -17.93 4.55
N ASP A 17 -19.55 -18.57 4.72
CA ASP A 17 -19.63 -19.78 5.54
C ASP A 17 -18.86 -20.91 4.84
N VAL A 18 -17.94 -21.54 5.58
CA VAL A 18 -17.04 -22.58 5.03
C VAL A 18 -17.77 -23.86 4.64
N ASN A 19 -18.93 -24.15 5.24
CA ASN A 19 -19.69 -25.37 4.99
C ASN A 19 -20.74 -25.19 3.90
N THR A 20 -21.37 -24.02 3.83
CA THR A 20 -22.50 -23.75 2.91
C THR A 20 -22.11 -22.91 1.70
N GLY A 21 -21.02 -22.13 1.80
CA GLY A 21 -20.65 -21.11 0.80
C GLY A 21 -21.55 -19.88 0.80
N GLU A 22 -22.40 -19.72 1.83
CA GLU A 22 -23.26 -18.54 1.99
C GLU A 22 -22.42 -17.29 2.25
N LEU A 23 -22.74 -16.18 1.57
CA LEU A 23 -22.11 -14.88 1.81
C LEU A 23 -22.63 -14.31 3.13
N LEU A 24 -21.76 -14.21 4.13
CA LEU A 24 -22.10 -13.71 5.46
C LEU A 24 -21.94 -12.19 5.56
N TRP A 25 -20.90 -11.65 4.94
CA TRP A 25 -20.62 -10.21 4.93
C TRP A 25 -19.74 -9.83 3.73
N ALA A 26 -19.79 -8.56 3.37
CA ALA A 26 -18.90 -7.95 2.38
C ALA A 26 -18.27 -6.68 2.95
N PHE A 27 -17.13 -6.27 2.40
CA PHE A 27 -16.50 -4.97 2.62
C PHE A 27 -16.00 -4.44 1.27
N ASP A 28 -16.75 -3.53 0.66
CA ASP A 28 -16.36 -2.84 -0.57
C ASP A 28 -15.64 -1.53 -0.23
N PRO A 29 -14.30 -1.47 -0.39
CA PRO A 29 -13.52 -0.31 0.02
C PRO A 29 -13.78 0.93 -0.86
N GLY A 30 -14.44 0.79 -2.01
CA GLY A 30 -14.80 1.90 -2.89
C GLY A 30 -16.21 2.44 -2.65
N ALA A 31 -17.00 1.79 -1.79
CA ALA A 31 -18.39 2.16 -1.54
C ALA A 31 -18.54 3.20 -0.42
N LYS A 32 -19.63 3.97 -0.48
CA LYS A 32 -20.04 4.85 0.62
C LYS A 32 -20.42 4.05 1.87
N ASP A 33 -21.13 2.95 1.69
CA ASP A 33 -21.43 1.94 2.70
C ASP A 33 -20.67 0.65 2.35
N PRO A 34 -19.49 0.40 2.93
CA PRO A 34 -18.67 -0.75 2.58
C PRO A 34 -19.33 -2.10 2.89
N ASN A 35 -20.20 -2.16 3.89
CA ASN A 35 -20.76 -3.43 4.35
C ASN A 35 -22.09 -3.82 3.68
N ALA A 36 -22.52 -3.07 2.67
CA ALA A 36 -23.70 -3.41 1.88
C ALA A 36 -23.49 -4.76 1.15
N ILE A 37 -24.44 -5.68 1.36
CA ILE A 37 -24.47 -6.98 0.67
C ILE A 37 -25.16 -6.80 -0.68
N PRO A 38 -24.67 -7.46 -1.75
CA PRO A 38 -25.25 -7.34 -3.08
C PRO A 38 -26.70 -7.80 -3.11
N SER A 39 -27.53 -7.04 -3.84
CA SER A 39 -28.94 -7.34 -4.13
C SER A 39 -29.24 -6.94 -5.58
N ASP A 40 -30.48 -7.15 -6.03
CA ASP A 40 -30.91 -6.71 -7.37
C ASP A 40 -30.77 -5.18 -7.55
N GLU A 41 -30.81 -4.43 -6.44
CA GLU A 41 -30.67 -2.98 -6.38
C GLU A 41 -29.26 -2.51 -6.01
N HIS A 42 -28.37 -3.41 -5.57
CA HIS A 42 -27.03 -3.07 -5.11
C HIS A 42 -25.95 -3.94 -5.74
N THR A 43 -25.06 -3.30 -6.51
CA THR A 43 -23.84 -3.91 -7.05
C THR A 43 -22.61 -3.26 -6.44
N PHE A 44 -21.53 -4.02 -6.30
CA PHE A 44 -20.24 -3.50 -5.86
C PHE A 44 -19.66 -2.46 -6.82
N THR A 45 -18.83 -1.60 -6.24
CA THR A 45 -18.21 -0.45 -6.89
C THR A 45 -17.10 -0.90 -7.83
N PHE A 46 -17.17 -0.49 -9.09
CA PHE A 46 -16.08 -0.75 -10.04
C PHE A 46 -14.78 -0.06 -9.59
N ASN A 47 -13.65 -0.74 -9.84
CA ASN A 47 -12.31 -0.30 -9.46
C ASN A 47 -12.12 0.01 -7.96
N SER A 48 -12.91 -0.57 -7.06
CA SER A 48 -12.57 -0.43 -5.64
C SER A 48 -11.16 -1.01 -5.39
N PRO A 49 -10.36 -0.44 -4.48
CA PRO A 49 -9.07 -1.00 -4.10
C PRO A 49 -9.19 -2.49 -3.76
N ASN A 50 -8.22 -3.30 -4.16
CA ASN A 50 -8.24 -4.74 -3.90
C ASN A 50 -7.35 -5.11 -2.70
N SER A 51 -7.51 -6.34 -2.20
CA SER A 51 -6.54 -6.98 -1.32
C SER A 51 -6.06 -8.24 -2.00
N TRP A 52 -4.83 -8.20 -2.54
CA TRP A 52 -4.27 -9.28 -3.34
C TRP A 52 -3.18 -10.07 -2.59
N ALA A 53 -2.51 -9.43 -1.64
CA ALA A 53 -1.51 -10.09 -0.79
C ALA A 53 -2.19 -10.95 0.30
N PRO A 54 -1.49 -11.97 0.84
CA PRO A 54 -2.06 -12.80 1.90
C PRO A 54 -2.40 -11.98 3.16
N ALA A 55 -3.55 -12.30 3.77
CA ALA A 55 -3.98 -11.69 5.02
C ALA A 55 -3.28 -12.31 6.25
N ALA A 56 -3.36 -11.63 7.38
CA ALA A 56 -3.02 -12.19 8.70
C ALA A 56 -4.24 -12.15 9.63
N TYR A 57 -4.36 -13.08 10.56
CA TYR A 57 -5.49 -13.16 11.50
C TYR A 57 -5.01 -13.26 12.94
N ASP A 58 -5.61 -12.47 13.83
CA ASP A 58 -5.45 -12.61 15.29
C ASP A 58 -6.76 -13.12 15.91
N ALA A 59 -6.75 -14.40 16.29
CA ALA A 59 -7.90 -15.06 16.89
C ALA A 59 -8.34 -14.48 18.24
N LYS A 60 -7.45 -13.84 19.00
CA LYS A 60 -7.80 -13.25 20.31
C LYS A 60 -8.60 -11.96 20.15
N LEU A 61 -8.32 -11.23 19.08
CA LEU A 61 -8.98 -9.95 18.77
C LEU A 61 -10.14 -10.12 17.79
N ASP A 62 -10.24 -11.29 17.15
CA ASP A 62 -11.11 -11.55 16.01
C ASP A 62 -10.93 -10.52 14.88
N LEU A 63 -9.67 -10.18 14.60
CA LEU A 63 -9.29 -9.22 13.57
C LEU A 63 -8.51 -9.89 12.44
N VAL A 64 -8.93 -9.64 11.21
CA VAL A 64 -8.17 -9.94 10.00
C VAL A 64 -7.52 -8.66 9.47
N TYR A 65 -6.24 -8.74 9.15
CA TYR A 65 -5.43 -7.64 8.63
C TYR A 65 -5.16 -7.89 7.16
N LEU A 66 -5.58 -6.93 6.34
CA LEU A 66 -5.62 -7.00 4.89
C LEU A 66 -4.71 -5.91 4.33
N PRO A 67 -3.61 -6.27 3.65
CA PRO A 67 -2.88 -5.34 2.81
C PRO A 67 -3.76 -4.92 1.63
N MET A 68 -3.90 -3.61 1.44
CA MET A 68 -4.72 -3.04 0.38
C MET A 68 -3.86 -2.47 -0.74
N GLY A 69 -4.28 -2.76 -1.96
CA GLY A 69 -3.81 -2.17 -3.20
C GLY A 69 -4.40 -0.79 -3.46
N VAL A 70 -4.22 -0.32 -4.70
CA VAL A 70 -4.74 0.96 -5.18
C VAL A 70 -5.97 0.78 -6.08
N THR A 71 -6.69 1.86 -6.33
CA THR A 71 -7.74 1.92 -7.36
C THR A 71 -7.10 2.03 -8.75
N THR A 72 -7.45 1.11 -9.64
CA THR A 72 -7.09 1.13 -11.06
C THR A 72 -7.69 2.36 -11.79
N PRO A 73 -6.94 3.04 -12.67
CA PRO A 73 -5.53 2.80 -13.03
C PRO A 73 -4.54 3.15 -11.91
N ASP A 74 -3.50 2.34 -11.74
CA ASP A 74 -2.61 2.44 -10.58
C ASP A 74 -1.71 3.69 -10.63
N ILE A 75 -1.30 4.12 -11.83
CA ILE A 75 -0.36 5.23 -12.04
C ILE A 75 -1.01 6.56 -12.46
N TRP A 76 -2.34 6.66 -12.37
CA TRP A 76 -3.08 7.89 -12.62
C TRP A 76 -4.39 7.91 -11.82
N GLY A 77 -4.57 8.93 -10.99
CA GLY A 77 -5.62 9.01 -9.98
C GLY A 77 -6.69 10.08 -10.23
N GLY A 78 -6.63 10.83 -11.33
CA GLY A 78 -7.45 12.05 -11.50
C GLY A 78 -8.97 11.87 -11.48
N ASN A 79 -9.48 10.64 -11.66
CA ASN A 79 -10.90 10.30 -11.56
C ASN A 79 -11.28 9.56 -10.26
N ARG A 80 -10.33 9.31 -9.36
CA ARG A 80 -10.61 8.57 -8.12
C ARG A 80 -11.48 9.40 -7.19
N THR A 81 -12.52 8.79 -6.66
CA THR A 81 -13.39 9.46 -5.68
C THR A 81 -12.80 9.38 -4.27
N PRO A 82 -13.24 10.24 -3.33
CA PRO A 82 -12.84 10.13 -1.94
C PRO A 82 -13.13 8.76 -1.31
N GLU A 83 -14.18 8.06 -1.76
CA GLU A 83 -14.49 6.70 -1.33
C GLU A 83 -13.43 5.70 -1.82
N GLN A 84 -13.07 5.77 -3.10
CA GLN A 84 -12.02 4.91 -3.70
C GLN A 84 -10.64 5.13 -3.08
N GLU A 85 -10.36 6.34 -2.59
CA GLU A 85 -9.10 6.71 -1.93
C GLU A 85 -9.06 6.34 -0.44
N ARG A 86 -10.21 6.09 0.20
CA ARG A 86 -10.33 5.97 1.66
C ARG A 86 -9.48 4.85 2.25
N TYR A 87 -9.36 3.73 1.53
CA TYR A 87 -8.63 2.53 1.98
C TYR A 87 -7.57 2.09 0.97
N ALA A 88 -7.29 2.89 -0.06
CA ALA A 88 -6.23 2.62 -1.01
C ALA A 88 -4.85 2.66 -0.33
N SER A 89 -3.95 1.76 -0.72
CA SER A 89 -2.57 1.66 -0.22
C SER A 89 -2.51 1.75 1.31
N SER A 90 -3.25 0.85 1.98
CA SER A 90 -3.45 0.86 3.43
C SER A 90 -3.37 -0.54 4.04
N ILE A 91 -3.06 -0.63 5.34
CA ILE A 91 -3.40 -1.81 6.13
C ILE A 91 -4.80 -1.62 6.67
N LEU A 92 -5.69 -2.53 6.31
CA LEU A 92 -7.08 -2.56 6.73
C LEU A 92 -7.29 -3.67 7.77
N ALA A 93 -7.86 -3.33 8.93
CA ALA A 93 -8.25 -4.31 9.93
C ALA A 93 -9.77 -4.40 10.00
N LEU A 94 -10.29 -5.60 9.71
CA LEU A 94 -11.71 -5.91 9.79
C LEU A 94 -11.95 -6.92 10.92
N ASN A 95 -13.11 -6.83 11.58
CA ASN A 95 -13.58 -7.93 12.40
C ASN A 95 -13.88 -9.13 11.50
N ALA A 96 -13.23 -10.27 11.74
CA ALA A 96 -13.31 -11.42 10.84
C ALA A 96 -14.70 -12.06 10.79
N THR A 97 -15.44 -12.02 11.91
CA THR A 97 -16.80 -12.56 11.99
C THR A 97 -17.82 -11.70 11.25
N THR A 98 -17.69 -10.37 11.30
CA THR A 98 -18.74 -9.44 10.85
C THR A 98 -18.38 -8.61 9.63
N GLY A 99 -17.10 -8.58 9.21
CA GLY A 99 -16.62 -7.74 8.12
C GLY A 99 -16.56 -6.25 8.43
N LYS A 100 -16.87 -5.84 9.67
CA LYS A 100 -16.90 -4.43 10.06
C LYS A 100 -15.49 -3.89 10.23
N LEU A 101 -15.29 -2.63 9.83
CA LEU A 101 -14.05 -1.91 10.05
C LEU A 101 -13.73 -1.81 11.55
N ALA A 102 -12.54 -2.26 11.94
CA ALA A 102 -11.97 -1.97 13.25
C ALA A 102 -11.09 -0.71 13.16
N TRP A 103 -10.13 -0.71 12.23
CA TRP A 103 -9.25 0.43 11.96
C TRP A 103 -8.60 0.28 10.57
N SER A 104 -8.02 1.37 10.06
CA SER A 104 -7.20 1.36 8.84
C SER A 104 -6.06 2.37 8.95
N TYR A 105 -4.90 2.06 8.38
CA TYR A 105 -3.75 2.96 8.31
C TYR A 105 -3.25 3.07 6.87
N GLN A 106 -3.34 4.27 6.27
CA GLN A 106 -2.90 4.52 4.91
C GLN A 106 -1.39 4.79 4.86
N THR A 107 -0.68 4.05 4.01
CA THR A 107 0.78 4.11 3.90
C THR A 107 1.27 4.96 2.72
N VAL A 108 0.40 5.21 1.75
CA VAL A 108 0.61 6.15 0.65
C VAL A 108 -0.70 6.88 0.40
N HIS A 109 -0.68 8.20 0.46
CA HIS A 109 -1.82 9.05 0.12
C HIS A 109 -1.87 9.24 -1.39
N HIS A 110 -3.04 9.05 -2.01
CA HIS A 110 -3.26 9.24 -3.44
C HIS A 110 -2.13 8.60 -4.28
N ASP A 111 -2.05 7.28 -4.21
CA ASP A 111 -0.94 6.51 -4.76
C ASP A 111 -0.93 6.54 -6.30
N LEU A 112 0.09 7.16 -6.90
CA LEU A 112 0.29 7.25 -8.34
C LEU A 112 1.45 6.37 -8.82
N TRP A 113 1.96 5.49 -7.97
CA TRP A 113 3.24 4.80 -8.17
C TRP A 113 3.12 3.28 -8.07
N ASP A 114 1.90 2.76 -7.84
CA ASP A 114 1.68 1.36 -7.49
C ASP A 114 2.58 0.97 -6.29
N MET A 115 2.54 1.77 -5.23
CA MET A 115 3.37 1.62 -4.03
C MET A 115 2.56 1.09 -2.83
N ASP A 116 1.66 0.15 -3.13
CA ASP A 116 0.82 -0.55 -2.17
C ASP A 116 1.60 -1.48 -1.22
N LEU A 117 0.84 -2.23 -0.40
CA LEU A 117 1.38 -3.22 0.53
C LEU A 117 1.32 -4.62 -0.09
N PRO A 118 2.47 -5.21 -0.46
CA PRO A 118 2.49 -6.38 -1.34
C PRO A 118 2.61 -7.71 -0.61
N ALA A 119 2.69 -7.68 0.72
CA ALA A 119 3.12 -8.84 1.50
C ALA A 119 2.21 -9.13 2.68
N GLN A 120 2.24 -10.39 3.12
CA GLN A 120 1.60 -10.78 4.36
C GLN A 120 2.19 -9.97 5.53
N PRO A 121 1.34 -9.31 6.34
CA PRO A 121 1.83 -8.59 7.50
C PRO A 121 2.17 -9.56 8.63
N THR A 122 3.20 -9.24 9.41
CA THR A 122 3.71 -10.12 10.47
C THR A 122 3.23 -9.67 11.84
N LEU A 123 2.57 -10.56 12.59
CA LEU A 123 2.10 -10.30 13.95
C LEU A 123 3.16 -10.70 14.98
N ALA A 124 3.47 -9.83 15.94
CA ALA A 124 4.45 -10.11 16.99
C ALA A 124 4.14 -9.36 18.29
N ASP A 125 4.74 -9.76 19.41
CA ASP A 125 4.64 -9.06 20.69
C ASP A 125 6.03 -8.56 21.11
N ILE A 126 6.26 -7.25 21.00
CA ILE A 126 7.57 -6.61 21.26
C ILE A 126 7.57 -5.82 22.55
N THR A 127 8.76 -5.51 23.08
CA THR A 127 8.88 -4.71 24.30
C THR A 127 9.16 -3.24 23.97
N VAL A 128 8.23 -2.35 24.34
CA VAL A 128 8.37 -0.89 24.18
C VAL A 128 8.29 -0.23 25.55
N ASN A 129 9.34 0.50 25.94
CA ASN A 129 9.43 1.16 27.26
C ASN A 129 9.14 0.21 28.45
N GLY A 130 9.56 -1.06 28.34
CA GLY A 130 9.35 -2.09 29.36
C GLY A 130 7.95 -2.73 29.36
N GLN A 131 7.06 -2.36 28.43
CA GLN A 131 5.73 -2.96 28.28
C GLN A 131 5.67 -3.82 27.02
N LYS A 132 4.99 -4.97 27.09
CA LYS A 132 4.71 -5.79 25.92
C LYS A 132 3.60 -5.15 25.10
N VAL A 133 3.89 -4.85 23.83
CA VAL A 133 2.97 -4.24 22.87
C VAL A 133 2.71 -5.23 21.73
N PRO A 134 1.44 -5.56 21.45
CA PRO A 134 1.07 -6.39 20.33
C PRO A 134 1.15 -5.60 19.02
N VAL A 135 2.11 -5.93 18.17
CA VAL A 135 2.37 -5.21 16.92
C VAL A 135 2.01 -6.01 15.68
N ILE A 136 1.79 -5.27 14.60
CA ILE A 136 1.79 -5.74 13.22
C ILE A 136 2.89 -5.00 12.45
N TYR A 137 3.71 -5.75 11.74
CA TYR A 137 4.68 -5.24 10.78
C TYR A 137 4.12 -5.30 9.38
N ALA A 138 4.07 -4.16 8.72
CA ALA A 138 3.51 -3.99 7.39
C ALA A 138 4.58 -3.44 6.44
N PRO A 139 5.33 -4.32 5.75
CA PRO A 139 6.28 -3.90 4.73
C PRO A 139 5.54 -3.37 3.50
N ALA A 140 5.97 -2.23 2.98
CA ALA A 140 5.38 -1.57 1.81
C ALA A 140 6.38 -1.47 0.66
N LYS A 141 5.90 -1.42 -0.60
CA LYS A 141 6.75 -1.27 -1.79
C LYS A 141 7.68 -0.04 -1.72
N THR A 142 7.29 0.99 -0.98
CA THR A 142 8.11 2.20 -0.71
C THR A 142 9.43 1.93 0.05
N GLY A 143 9.62 0.72 0.60
CA GLY A 143 10.72 0.35 1.49
C GLY A 143 10.50 0.68 2.95
N ASN A 144 9.39 1.34 3.30
CA ASN A 144 8.96 1.49 4.69
C ASN A 144 8.48 0.14 5.25
N ILE A 145 8.74 -0.09 6.54
CA ILE A 145 7.99 -1.05 7.35
C ILE A 145 7.20 -0.24 8.35
N PHE A 146 5.88 -0.26 8.24
CA PHE A 146 5.00 0.38 9.22
C PHE A 146 4.78 -0.58 10.39
N VAL A 147 5.05 -0.11 11.61
CA VAL A 147 4.86 -0.91 12.83
C VAL A 147 3.73 -0.28 13.63
N LEU A 148 2.61 -0.98 13.68
CA LEU A 148 1.37 -0.49 14.29
C LEU A 148 1.00 -1.39 15.48
N ASP A 149 0.34 -0.85 16.48
CA ASP A 149 -0.36 -1.65 17.48
C ASP A 149 -1.56 -2.32 16.80
N ARG A 150 -1.54 -3.64 16.73
CA ARG A 150 -2.53 -4.38 15.92
C ARG A 150 -3.96 -4.28 16.46
N ARG A 151 -4.14 -3.78 17.69
CA ARG A 151 -5.47 -3.63 18.30
C ARG A 151 -6.22 -2.40 17.76
N ASN A 152 -5.50 -1.33 17.42
CA ASN A 152 -6.10 -0.02 17.13
C ASN A 152 -5.47 0.70 15.93
N GLY A 153 -4.39 0.20 15.35
CA GLY A 153 -3.72 0.80 14.20
C GLY A 153 -2.83 2.00 14.54
N GLU A 154 -2.57 2.26 15.82
CA GLU A 154 -1.69 3.36 16.23
C GLU A 154 -0.22 3.04 15.94
N LEU A 155 0.54 4.04 15.51
CA LEU A 155 1.97 3.89 15.23
C LEU A 155 2.76 3.57 16.50
N VAL A 156 3.48 2.45 16.47
CA VAL A 156 4.47 2.09 17.49
C VAL A 156 5.86 2.57 17.08
N VAL A 157 6.19 2.45 15.79
CA VAL A 157 7.32 3.16 15.17
C VAL A 157 6.79 4.41 14.49
N PRO A 158 7.32 5.62 14.79
CA PRO A 158 6.85 6.85 14.16
C PRO A 158 7.00 6.81 12.63
N ALA A 159 6.02 7.38 11.94
CA ALA A 159 6.04 7.59 10.50
C ALA A 159 5.70 9.04 10.17
N PRO A 160 6.61 10.00 10.43
CA PRO A 160 6.34 11.42 10.20
C PRO A 160 5.98 11.72 8.74
N GLU A 161 5.02 12.60 8.56
CA GLU A 161 4.67 13.21 7.28
C GLU A 161 5.82 14.07 6.77
N LYS A 162 6.29 13.81 5.54
CA LYS A 162 7.34 14.60 4.90
C LYS A 162 6.88 15.14 3.55
N PRO A 163 7.30 16.38 3.18
CA PRO A 163 7.05 16.91 1.85
C PRO A 163 7.60 16.00 0.77
N VAL A 164 6.84 15.84 -0.32
CA VAL A 164 7.23 15.04 -1.49
C VAL A 164 7.20 15.88 -2.75
N PRO A 165 7.87 15.46 -3.85
CA PRO A 165 7.84 16.17 -5.12
C PRO A 165 6.41 16.49 -5.59
N GLN A 166 6.21 17.68 -6.16
CA GLN A 166 4.88 18.21 -6.50
C GLN A 166 4.71 18.39 -8.01
N GLY A 167 3.48 18.59 -8.49
CA GLY A 167 3.21 18.85 -9.91
C GLY A 167 2.86 17.58 -10.67
N ALA A 168 1.63 17.11 -10.46
CA ALA A 168 1.07 15.95 -11.13
C ALA A 168 0.86 16.20 -12.64
N ALA A 169 0.64 15.11 -13.38
CA ALA A 169 0.18 15.20 -14.76
C ALA A 169 -1.17 15.94 -14.85
N LYS A 170 -1.49 16.45 -16.05
CA LYS A 170 -2.72 17.23 -16.26
C LYS A 170 -3.96 16.42 -15.87
N GLY A 171 -4.84 17.03 -15.08
CA GLY A 171 -6.10 16.41 -14.64
C GLY A 171 -5.97 15.53 -13.41
N ASP A 172 -4.78 15.48 -12.80
CA ASP A 172 -4.51 14.75 -11.57
C ASP A 172 -3.96 15.68 -10.46
N TYR A 173 -3.73 15.15 -9.26
CA TYR A 173 -3.11 15.88 -8.17
C TYR A 173 -2.08 15.02 -7.43
N VAL A 174 -1.38 15.63 -6.47
CA VAL A 174 -0.51 14.92 -5.52
C VAL A 174 -0.79 15.48 -4.14
N THR A 175 -0.64 14.64 -3.12
CA THR A 175 -0.70 15.14 -1.74
C THR A 175 0.58 15.93 -1.41
N PRO A 176 0.50 16.91 -0.50
CA PRO A 176 1.68 17.69 -0.10
C PRO A 176 2.73 16.84 0.62
N THR A 177 2.28 15.82 1.36
CA THR A 177 3.12 14.95 2.18
C THR A 177 2.77 13.48 2.01
N GLN A 178 3.70 12.63 2.44
CA GLN A 178 3.54 11.18 2.60
C GLN A 178 4.12 10.75 3.95
N PRO A 179 3.69 9.62 4.52
CA PRO A 179 4.25 9.09 5.76
C PRO A 179 5.57 8.35 5.51
N PHE A 180 6.60 8.68 6.29
CA PHE A 180 7.93 8.06 6.22
C PHE A 180 8.24 7.33 7.52
N SER A 181 7.99 6.02 7.58
CA SER A 181 8.38 5.18 8.73
C SER A 181 9.86 5.36 9.06
N GLU A 182 10.15 5.49 10.36
CA GLU A 182 11.53 5.50 10.87
C GLU A 182 12.18 4.11 10.76
N LEU A 183 11.38 3.04 10.60
CA LEU A 183 11.87 1.72 10.22
C LEU A 183 11.72 1.55 8.70
N SER A 184 12.83 1.64 7.98
CA SER A 184 12.84 1.62 6.51
C SER A 184 14.12 1.00 5.95
N PHE A 185 13.98 0.25 4.86
CA PHE A 185 15.07 -0.21 4.01
C PHE A 185 15.30 0.70 2.79
N ARG A 186 14.59 1.84 2.74
CA ARG A 186 14.76 2.81 1.65
C ARG A 186 16.20 3.33 1.62
N PRO A 187 16.80 3.49 0.42
CA PRO A 187 18.07 4.16 0.27
C PRO A 187 18.02 5.58 0.83
N THR A 188 19.09 6.00 1.50
CA THR A 188 19.19 7.34 2.09
C THR A 188 19.53 8.43 1.06
N LYS A 189 19.93 8.02 -0.14
CA LYS A 189 20.28 8.90 -1.26
C LYS A 189 19.42 8.58 -2.45
N ASP A 190 18.95 9.62 -3.12
CA ASP A 190 18.34 9.50 -4.43
C ASP A 190 19.36 9.09 -5.49
N LEU A 191 18.87 8.47 -6.56
CA LEU A 191 19.70 8.12 -7.71
C LEU A 191 20.31 9.36 -8.36
N SER A 192 21.52 9.20 -8.85
CA SER A 192 22.24 10.19 -9.62
C SER A 192 22.73 9.59 -10.93
N GLY A 193 23.22 10.45 -11.82
CA GLY A 193 23.85 9.97 -13.07
C GLY A 193 25.07 9.06 -12.84
N ALA A 194 25.66 9.04 -11.63
CA ALA A 194 26.74 8.14 -11.27
C ALA A 194 26.26 6.71 -10.97
N ASP A 195 24.97 6.53 -10.66
CA ASP A 195 24.37 5.24 -10.34
C ASP A 195 23.88 4.50 -11.59
N MET A 196 23.99 5.13 -12.76
CA MET A 196 23.59 4.53 -14.03
C MET A 196 24.58 3.43 -14.43
N TRP A 197 24.02 2.24 -14.62
CA TRP A 197 24.77 1.03 -14.95
C TRP A 197 24.79 0.77 -16.46
N GLY A 198 25.83 0.10 -16.94
CA GLY A 198 25.90 -0.42 -18.30
C GLY A 198 26.95 -1.53 -18.42
N ALA A 199 26.70 -2.52 -19.29
CA ALA A 199 27.65 -3.60 -19.55
C ALA A 199 28.93 -3.08 -20.24
N THR A 200 28.78 -2.05 -21.08
CA THR A 200 29.85 -1.28 -21.70
C THR A 200 29.73 0.20 -21.36
N MET A 201 30.77 0.98 -21.69
CA MET A 201 30.73 2.44 -21.53
C MET A 201 29.66 3.11 -22.40
N PHE A 202 29.28 2.50 -23.53
CA PHE A 202 28.22 3.02 -24.39
C PHE A 202 26.84 2.78 -23.77
N ASP A 203 26.63 1.60 -23.18
CA ASP A 203 25.39 1.30 -22.45
C ASP A 203 25.22 2.24 -21.26
N GLN A 204 26.30 2.45 -20.50
CA GLN A 204 26.29 3.39 -19.37
C GLN A 204 25.97 4.82 -19.83
N LEU A 205 26.57 5.26 -20.94
CA LEU A 205 26.29 6.57 -21.53
C LEU A 205 24.80 6.69 -21.92
N VAL A 206 24.25 5.68 -22.60
CA VAL A 206 22.85 5.66 -23.02
C VAL A 206 21.91 5.68 -21.80
N CYS A 207 22.14 4.83 -20.81
CA CYS A 207 21.36 4.83 -19.55
C CYS A 207 21.41 6.18 -18.85
N ARG A 208 22.57 6.84 -18.84
CA ARG A 208 22.72 8.18 -18.25
C ARG A 208 22.00 9.25 -19.04
N VAL A 209 21.99 9.19 -20.37
CA VAL A 209 21.18 10.09 -21.20
C VAL A 209 19.69 9.88 -20.93
N MET A 210 19.22 8.64 -20.88
CA MET A 210 17.83 8.32 -20.55
C MET A 210 17.44 8.85 -19.17
N PHE A 211 18.29 8.65 -18.15
CA PHE A 211 18.09 9.18 -16.81
C PHE A 211 17.87 10.70 -16.82
N HIS A 212 18.70 11.44 -17.56
CA HIS A 212 18.59 12.90 -17.65
C HIS A 212 17.43 13.40 -18.53
N GLN A 213 16.81 12.54 -19.33
CA GLN A 213 15.60 12.85 -20.10
C GLN A 213 14.32 12.66 -19.28
N MET A 214 14.36 11.80 -18.26
CA MET A 214 13.22 11.54 -17.38
C MET A 214 13.16 12.53 -16.22
N ARG A 215 11.96 12.73 -15.68
CA ARG A 215 11.77 13.42 -14.41
C ARG A 215 12.20 12.52 -13.26
N TYR A 216 13.07 13.03 -12.39
CA TYR A 216 13.43 12.36 -11.14
C TYR A 216 13.83 13.39 -10.07
N GLU A 217 13.05 13.44 -9.00
CA GLU A 217 13.21 14.33 -7.85
C GLU A 217 13.20 13.52 -6.53
N GLY A 218 13.49 12.21 -6.64
CA GLY A 218 13.45 11.25 -5.53
C GLY A 218 12.20 10.37 -5.52
N ILE A 219 12.00 9.64 -4.41
CA ILE A 219 10.77 8.85 -4.20
C ILE A 219 9.54 9.76 -4.27
N PHE A 220 8.43 9.25 -4.80
CA PHE A 220 7.20 10.01 -5.05
C PHE A 220 7.33 11.14 -6.08
N THR A 221 8.33 11.09 -6.97
CA THR A 221 8.28 11.91 -8.19
C THR A 221 7.03 11.52 -8.99
N PRO A 222 6.07 12.43 -9.24
CA PRO A 222 4.81 12.04 -9.86
C PRO A 222 5.00 11.64 -11.34
N PRO A 223 4.12 10.77 -11.87
CA PRO A 223 4.05 10.50 -13.30
C PRO A 223 3.92 11.78 -14.13
N SER A 224 4.57 11.82 -15.30
CA SER A 224 4.59 12.99 -16.17
C SER A 224 4.65 12.60 -17.65
N GLU A 225 4.20 13.49 -18.54
CA GLU A 225 4.20 13.26 -19.99
C GLU A 225 5.61 13.18 -20.61
N GLN A 226 6.62 13.75 -19.94
CA GLN A 226 8.04 13.62 -20.33
C GLN A 226 8.68 12.29 -19.90
N GLY A 227 7.95 11.45 -19.16
CA GLY A 227 8.46 10.25 -18.50
C GLY A 227 9.01 10.55 -17.10
N THR A 228 8.79 9.62 -16.19
CA THR A 228 9.22 9.71 -14.79
C THR A 228 9.98 8.45 -14.40
N LEU A 229 11.11 8.60 -13.73
CA LEU A 229 11.81 7.48 -13.10
C LEU A 229 11.17 7.20 -11.74
N VAL A 230 10.63 6.00 -11.58
CA VAL A 230 10.11 5.52 -10.29
C VAL A 230 11.18 4.64 -9.64
N PHE A 231 11.60 5.01 -8.42
CA PHE A 231 12.59 4.27 -7.65
C PHE A 231 12.11 4.15 -6.19
N PRO A 232 12.10 2.95 -5.56
CA PRO A 232 12.70 1.67 -5.99
C PRO A 232 12.00 0.92 -7.15
N GLY A 233 10.95 1.51 -7.73
CA GLY A 233 10.18 0.93 -8.85
C GLY A 233 8.77 0.56 -8.40
N ASN A 234 7.93 0.12 -9.33
CA ASN A 234 6.56 -0.33 -9.04
C ASN A 234 6.51 -1.73 -8.42
N LEU A 235 7.56 -2.54 -8.59
CA LEU A 235 7.78 -3.77 -7.81
C LEU A 235 8.41 -3.47 -6.44
N GLY A 236 8.62 -2.20 -6.09
CA GLY A 236 9.04 -1.80 -4.75
C GLY A 236 10.36 -2.38 -4.24
N MET A 237 10.62 -2.15 -2.95
CA MET A 237 11.71 -2.77 -2.18
C MET A 237 11.24 -4.06 -1.47
N PHE A 238 9.99 -4.05 -1.04
CA PHE A 238 9.29 -5.22 -0.54
C PHE A 238 8.26 -5.65 -1.57
N GLU A 239 8.01 -6.95 -1.59
CA GLU A 239 7.07 -7.63 -2.47
C GLU A 239 6.46 -8.83 -1.72
N TRP A 240 5.90 -9.83 -2.42
CA TRP A 240 5.24 -11.05 -1.92
C TRP A 240 5.86 -11.78 -0.70
N GLY A 241 7.15 -11.58 -0.39
CA GLY A 241 7.93 -12.41 0.54
C GLY A 241 7.70 -12.18 2.04
N GLY A 242 7.05 -11.07 2.42
CA GLY A 242 6.82 -10.73 3.83
C GLY A 242 8.11 -10.50 4.63
N ILE A 243 8.00 -10.51 5.96
CA ILE A 243 9.16 -10.46 6.87
C ILE A 243 9.07 -11.56 7.93
N SER A 244 10.22 -12.04 8.39
CA SER A 244 10.30 -13.04 9.46
C SER A 244 10.78 -12.38 10.74
N VAL A 245 10.15 -12.70 11.86
CA VAL A 245 10.52 -12.15 13.17
C VAL A 245 10.99 -13.29 14.08
N ASP A 246 12.15 -13.13 14.72
CA ASP A 246 12.57 -13.95 15.85
C ASP A 246 11.97 -13.38 17.13
N PRO A 247 10.93 -14.01 17.71
CA PRO A 247 10.24 -13.47 18.88
C PRO A 247 11.08 -13.54 20.17
N ASN A 248 12.13 -14.36 20.21
CA ASN A 248 13.01 -14.47 21.37
C ASN A 248 14.07 -13.38 21.38
N ARG A 249 14.58 -13.02 20.19
CA ARG A 249 15.57 -11.95 20.01
C ARG A 249 14.94 -10.59 19.73
N GLU A 250 13.63 -10.56 19.44
CA GLU A 250 12.89 -9.38 19.00
C GLU A 250 13.54 -8.72 17.76
N VAL A 251 13.99 -9.55 16.80
CA VAL A 251 14.64 -9.12 15.54
C VAL A 251 13.75 -9.48 14.36
N ALA A 252 13.54 -8.53 13.46
CA ALA A 252 12.81 -8.66 12.20
C ALA A 252 13.76 -8.58 11.00
#